data_AF-A0A2S6EV26-F1
#
_entry.id   AF-A0A2S6EV26-F1
#
_cell.length_a   1.000
_cell.length_b   1.000
_cell.length_c   1.000
_cell.angle_alpha   90.00
_cell.angle_beta   90.00
_cell.angle_gamma   90.00
#
_symmetry.space_group_name_H-M   'P 1'
#
loop_
_entity.id
_entity.type
_entity.pdbx_description
1 polymer ?
#
loop_
_entity_poly.entity_id
_entity_poly.type
_entity_poly.pdbx_seq_one_letter_code
_entity_poly.pdbx_strand_id
1 'polypeptide(L)'
;MNLVHDIPPTQAQEKVNFVILIPNTDEVSLYNFILREEDVPYNELPSHYQFKKWSAWCSAHFSSYYFFVKYKNALLRCKQFLYDFGALSTLDQAALYDHWVWEMRPHVYNEENICWIGYDYSKSKTLSFFSYGTNIELRLLEGNLKDEELIDLCKLFSPISSTNEILKKNFFELSYWSRYSNCIENACINRNEYKPPSSLWNLRWPLHNILRGSKSDHNLGYLNHLNLDFIPDSQIIYGNKDQIEETQLVMFPQNGKKNQIAWFRVFNKASFPIKKPALSRLPTMNSFSGYSNFNLTVLNSKSSWISSNIYIASFNNCFGPHDALWWDNENAYLLQLSASAYNSIEYFKGVFCQLMDDK
;
A
#
# COMPACT_ATOMS: atom_id res chain seq x y z
N MET A 1 -16.52 -22.50 -6.39
CA MET A 1 -16.32 -21.18 -5.76
C MET A 1 -17.40 -21.06 -4.70
N ASN A 2 -17.03 -20.95 -3.42
CA ASN A 2 -17.97 -20.97 -2.29
C ASN A 2 -18.54 -19.57 -2.09
N LEU A 3 -19.57 -19.24 -2.87
CA LEU A 3 -20.32 -17.98 -2.75
C LEU A 3 -21.59 -18.22 -1.96
N VAL A 4 -21.79 -17.43 -0.92
CA VAL A 4 -23.01 -17.40 -0.11
C VAL A 4 -23.72 -16.08 -0.38
N HIS A 5 -24.90 -16.15 -0.97
CA HIS A 5 -25.73 -15.00 -1.32
C HIS A 5 -26.68 -14.64 -0.17
N ASP A 6 -27.11 -13.38 -0.15
CA ASP A 6 -28.08 -12.81 0.79
C ASP A 6 -27.73 -13.02 2.27
N ILE A 7 -26.43 -13.13 2.57
CA ILE A 7 -25.94 -13.27 3.95
C ILE A 7 -25.79 -11.89 4.59
N PRO A 8 -26.51 -11.58 5.69
CA PRO A 8 -26.41 -10.28 6.35
C PRO A 8 -25.02 -10.01 6.94
N PRO A 9 -24.62 -8.73 7.09
CA PRO A 9 -23.31 -8.37 7.65
C PRO A 9 -22.97 -9.04 8.98
N THR A 10 -23.93 -9.16 9.90
CA THR A 10 -23.72 -9.78 11.21
C THR A 10 -23.37 -11.26 11.12
N GLN A 11 -24.03 -12.02 10.23
CA GLN A 11 -23.74 -13.44 9.99
C GLN A 11 -22.45 -13.62 9.19
N ALA A 12 -22.19 -12.75 8.22
CA ALA A 12 -20.94 -12.77 7.46
C ALA A 12 -19.74 -12.51 8.38
N GLN A 13 -19.87 -11.64 9.38
CA GLN A 13 -18.81 -11.28 10.33
C GLN A 13 -18.25 -12.48 11.10
N GLU A 14 -19.10 -13.46 11.41
CA GLU A 14 -18.72 -14.69 12.12
C GLU A 14 -17.85 -15.62 11.26
N LYS A 15 -17.85 -15.42 9.93
CA LYS A 15 -17.20 -16.29 8.94
C LYS A 15 -15.95 -15.69 8.32
N VAL A 16 -15.70 -14.39 8.50
CA VAL A 16 -14.56 -13.68 7.91
C VAL A 16 -13.44 -13.46 8.91
N ASN A 17 -12.23 -13.24 8.40
CA ASN A 17 -11.02 -12.93 9.16
C ASN A 17 -10.71 -11.42 9.21
N PHE A 18 -11.68 -10.56 8.87
CA PHE A 18 -11.54 -9.11 8.88
C PHE A 18 -12.79 -8.44 9.45
N VAL A 19 -12.68 -7.17 9.78
CA VAL A 19 -13.78 -6.36 10.31
C VAL A 19 -14.68 -5.94 9.15
N ILE A 20 -15.96 -6.27 9.19
CA ILE A 20 -16.93 -5.77 8.22
C ILE A 20 -17.33 -4.36 8.63
N LEU A 21 -17.18 -3.43 7.70
CA LEU A 21 -17.62 -2.04 7.86
C LEU A 21 -18.82 -1.77 6.96
N ILE A 22 -19.79 -1.01 7.44
CA ILE A 22 -20.93 -0.56 6.63
C ILE A 22 -21.13 0.96 6.80
N PRO A 23 -21.68 1.66 5.79
CA PRO A 23 -22.15 3.02 5.94
C PRO A 23 -23.21 3.12 7.05
N ASN A 24 -22.94 3.90 8.09
CA ASN A 24 -23.86 4.12 9.20
C ASN A 24 -24.63 5.43 8.96
N THR A 25 -25.57 5.40 8.03
CA THR A 25 -26.42 6.54 7.65
C THR A 25 -27.68 6.06 6.94
N ASP A 26 -28.75 6.85 7.02
CA ASP A 26 -29.99 6.63 6.26
C ASP A 26 -29.88 7.14 4.81
N GLU A 27 -28.80 7.86 4.45
CA GLU A 27 -28.56 8.35 3.08
C GLU A 27 -28.14 7.26 2.09
N VAL A 28 -27.85 6.07 2.59
CA VAL A 28 -27.29 4.96 1.81
C VAL A 28 -28.20 3.76 1.89
N SER A 29 -28.47 3.13 0.76
CA SER A 29 -29.13 1.82 0.71
C SER A 29 -28.12 0.73 0.34
N LEU A 30 -28.11 -0.35 1.12
CA LEU A 30 -27.25 -1.51 0.92
C LEU A 30 -28.08 -2.69 0.45
N TYR A 31 -27.58 -3.45 -0.53
CA TYR A 31 -28.27 -4.64 -1.01
C TYR A 31 -27.34 -5.65 -1.66
N ASN A 32 -27.87 -6.86 -1.85
CA ASN A 32 -27.23 -7.97 -2.56
C ASN A 32 -25.85 -8.30 -1.94
N PHE A 33 -25.92 -8.71 -0.67
CA PHE A 33 -24.78 -9.08 0.17
C PHE A 33 -24.29 -10.47 -0.18
N ILE A 34 -23.00 -10.60 -0.47
CA ILE A 34 -22.45 -11.86 -0.94
C ILE A 34 -21.09 -12.07 -0.28
N LEU A 35 -20.96 -13.22 0.37
CA LEU A 35 -19.72 -13.68 0.98
C LEU A 35 -19.05 -14.69 0.06
N ARG A 36 -17.79 -14.46 -0.26
CA ARG A 36 -16.87 -15.52 -0.64
C ARG A 36 -16.27 -16.08 0.63
N GLU A 37 -16.65 -17.29 0.98
CA GLU A 37 -16.06 -17.97 2.13
C GLU A 37 -14.59 -18.28 1.86
N GLU A 38 -13.79 -18.20 2.92
CA GLU A 38 -12.42 -18.70 2.89
C GLU A 38 -12.43 -20.20 2.60
N ASP A 39 -11.44 -20.67 1.85
CA ASP A 39 -11.29 -22.09 1.53
C ASP A 39 -9.82 -22.52 1.59
N VAL A 40 -9.59 -23.82 1.70
CA VAL A 40 -8.24 -24.39 1.67
C VAL A 40 -7.57 -24.05 0.33
N PRO A 41 -6.25 -23.82 0.30
CA PRO A 41 -5.55 -23.57 -0.95
C PRO A 41 -5.68 -24.76 -1.91
N TYR A 42 -5.72 -24.50 -3.22
CA TYR A 42 -5.69 -25.60 -4.19
C TYR A 42 -4.40 -26.42 -4.05
N ASN A 43 -4.55 -27.74 -3.90
CA ASN A 43 -3.44 -28.69 -3.89
C ASN A 43 -3.07 -29.18 -5.30
N GLU A 44 -3.90 -28.91 -6.31
CA GLU A 44 -3.73 -29.38 -7.69
C GLU A 44 -3.79 -28.23 -8.70
N LEU A 45 -2.98 -28.32 -9.76
CA LEU A 45 -2.99 -27.39 -10.90
C LEU A 45 -4.28 -27.59 -11.71
N PRO A 46 -5.15 -26.59 -11.90
CA PRO A 46 -6.28 -26.73 -12.80
C PRO A 46 -5.77 -26.95 -14.23
N SER A 47 -6.23 -28.02 -14.88
CA SER A 47 -5.80 -28.51 -16.19
C SER A 47 -5.96 -27.50 -17.36
N HIS A 48 -6.65 -26.38 -17.14
CA HIS A 48 -7.04 -25.42 -18.16
C HIS A 48 -6.15 -24.16 -18.25
N TYR A 49 -5.12 -24.00 -17.41
CA TYR A 49 -4.27 -22.80 -17.39
C TYR A 49 -2.86 -23.05 -17.92
N GLN A 50 -2.29 -22.05 -18.62
CA GLN A 50 -1.02 -22.16 -19.35
C GLN A 50 0.25 -22.16 -18.46
N PHE A 51 0.14 -21.90 -17.16
CA PHE A 51 1.30 -21.81 -16.26
C PHE A 51 1.66 -23.19 -15.68
N LYS A 52 2.92 -23.62 -15.85
CA LYS A 52 3.44 -24.92 -15.35
C LYS A 52 3.62 -24.99 -13.82
N LYS A 53 3.62 -23.85 -13.12
CA LYS A 53 3.69 -23.74 -11.66
C LYS A 53 2.93 -22.47 -11.28
N TRP A 54 1.94 -22.57 -10.39
CA TRP A 54 1.27 -21.39 -9.86
C TRP A 54 2.27 -20.56 -9.05
N SER A 55 2.17 -19.22 -9.12
CA SER A 55 2.64 -18.44 -7.97
C SER A 55 1.71 -18.80 -6.81
N ALA A 56 2.25 -18.94 -5.59
CA ALA A 56 1.44 -19.31 -4.42
C ALA A 56 0.20 -18.43 -4.21
N TRP A 57 0.25 -17.20 -4.71
CA TRP A 57 -0.87 -16.25 -4.78
C TRP A 57 -2.09 -16.77 -5.52
N CYS A 58 -1.90 -17.48 -6.63
CA CYS A 58 -3.02 -18.03 -7.37
C CYS A 58 -3.74 -19.08 -6.53
N SER A 59 -3.00 -19.85 -5.69
CA SER A 59 -3.55 -20.98 -4.92
C SER A 59 -4.41 -20.58 -3.73
N ALA A 60 -4.30 -19.33 -3.28
CA ALA A 60 -4.97 -18.84 -2.09
C ALA A 60 -6.44 -18.49 -2.35
N HIS A 61 -7.31 -18.95 -1.44
CA HIS A 61 -8.75 -18.68 -1.44
C HIS A 61 -9.14 -17.80 -0.26
N PHE A 62 -8.69 -16.54 -0.30
CA PHE A 62 -9.06 -15.55 0.69
C PHE A 62 -10.57 -15.36 0.77
N SER A 63 -11.07 -15.11 1.97
CA SER A 63 -12.41 -14.59 2.14
C SER A 63 -12.53 -13.17 1.59
N SER A 64 -13.68 -12.86 1.02
CA SER A 64 -14.04 -11.48 0.69
C SER A 64 -15.54 -11.29 0.84
N TYR A 65 -15.95 -10.11 1.29
CA TYR A 65 -17.36 -9.76 1.43
C TYR A 65 -17.69 -8.62 0.48
N TYR A 66 -18.76 -8.75 -0.31
CA TYR A 66 -19.16 -7.71 -1.24
C TYR A 66 -20.65 -7.42 -1.18
N PHE A 67 -21.00 -6.17 -1.44
CA PHE A 67 -22.37 -5.68 -1.49
C PHE A 67 -22.45 -4.44 -2.36
N PHE A 68 -23.67 -4.06 -2.70
CA PHE A 68 -23.94 -2.86 -3.48
C PHE A 68 -24.35 -1.72 -2.57
N VAL A 69 -23.87 -0.53 -2.90
CA VAL A 69 -24.10 0.72 -2.19
C VAL A 69 -24.77 1.68 -3.16
N LYS A 70 -26.03 2.03 -2.89
CA LYS A 70 -26.71 3.12 -3.59
C LYS A 70 -26.58 4.38 -2.74
N TYR A 71 -25.93 5.39 -3.31
CA TYR A 71 -25.68 6.67 -2.66
C TYR A 71 -25.91 7.78 -3.67
N LYS A 72 -26.77 8.75 -3.33
CA LYS A 72 -27.22 9.80 -4.27
C LYS A 72 -27.74 9.17 -5.57
N ASN A 73 -27.24 9.62 -6.72
CA ASN A 73 -27.57 9.13 -8.06
C ASN A 73 -26.59 8.04 -8.58
N ALA A 74 -25.83 7.41 -7.69
CA ALA A 74 -24.78 6.46 -8.06
C ALA A 74 -24.99 5.07 -7.44
N LEU A 75 -24.49 4.07 -8.16
CA LEU A 75 -24.38 2.70 -7.72
C LEU A 75 -22.91 2.31 -7.62
N LEU A 76 -22.49 1.84 -6.45
CA LEU A 76 -21.14 1.36 -6.20
C LEU A 76 -21.16 -0.11 -5.77
N ARG A 77 -20.13 -0.86 -6.14
CA ARG A 77 -19.80 -2.15 -5.54
C ARG A 77 -18.79 -1.92 -4.43
N CYS A 78 -19.15 -2.28 -3.21
CA CYS A 78 -18.22 -2.40 -2.10
C CYS A 78 -17.65 -3.81 -2.06
N LYS A 79 -16.32 -3.95 -1.95
CA LYS A 79 -15.64 -5.21 -1.68
C LYS A 79 -14.71 -5.02 -0.49
N GLN A 80 -14.74 -5.96 0.44
CA GLN A 80 -13.96 -5.94 1.67
C GLN A 80 -13.16 -7.23 1.82
N PHE A 81 -11.91 -7.10 2.26
CA PHE A 81 -11.00 -8.23 2.49
C PHE A 81 -9.82 -7.85 3.39
N LEU A 82 -9.19 -8.87 3.99
CA LEU A 82 -7.90 -8.72 4.66
C LEU A 82 -6.77 -8.86 3.64
N TYR A 83 -5.79 -7.97 3.68
CA TYR A 83 -4.55 -8.19 2.94
C TYR A 83 -3.54 -8.90 3.85
N ASP A 84 -3.13 -10.08 3.42
CA ASP A 84 -2.57 -11.08 4.32
C ASP A 84 -1.08 -10.88 4.64
N PHE A 85 -0.41 -10.02 3.87
CA PHE A 85 0.95 -9.56 4.16
C PHE A 85 0.97 -8.21 4.88
N GLY A 86 -0.21 -7.67 5.20
CA GLY A 86 -0.36 -6.34 5.76
C GLY A 86 -0.22 -5.24 4.70
N ALA A 87 -0.81 -4.07 4.95
CA ALA A 87 -0.38 -2.88 4.21
C ALA A 87 1.05 -2.56 4.68
N LEU A 88 2.08 -2.90 3.89
CA LEU A 88 3.48 -2.61 4.23
C LEU A 88 3.74 -1.09 4.18
N SER A 89 2.85 -0.34 3.52
CA SER A 89 2.75 1.12 3.54
C SER A 89 1.37 1.60 3.04
N THR A 90 1.02 2.88 3.22
CA THR A 90 -0.13 3.51 2.53
C THR A 90 -0.05 3.36 1.01
N LEU A 91 1.16 3.14 0.47
CA LEU A 91 1.45 2.96 -0.95
C LEU A 91 0.99 1.60 -1.48
N ASP A 92 0.87 0.60 -0.61
CA ASP A 92 0.45 -0.75 -1.01
C ASP A 92 -1.02 -0.77 -1.46
N GLN A 93 -1.83 0.15 -0.93
CA GLN A 93 -3.19 0.34 -1.42
C GLN A 93 -3.23 1.06 -2.78
N ALA A 94 -2.24 1.89 -3.08
CA ALA A 94 -2.08 2.47 -4.42
C ALA A 94 -1.61 1.42 -5.44
N ALA A 95 -0.93 0.37 -4.98
CA ALA A 95 -0.31 -0.68 -5.80
C ALA A 95 -1.25 -1.85 -6.17
N LEU A 96 -2.50 -1.88 -5.71
CA LEU A 96 -3.50 -2.89 -6.12
C LEU A 96 -3.90 -2.80 -7.61
N TYR A 97 -3.30 -1.86 -8.36
CA TYR A 97 -3.53 -1.60 -9.78
C TYR A 97 -2.28 -1.88 -10.63
N ASP A 98 -1.60 -3.01 -10.36
CA ASP A 98 -0.37 -3.39 -11.05
C ASP A 98 -0.58 -3.46 -12.59
N HIS A 99 0.49 -3.00 -13.27
CA HIS A 99 0.80 -2.96 -14.70
C HIS A 99 0.27 -1.78 -15.54
N TRP A 100 -0.77 -1.06 -15.13
CA TRP A 100 -1.33 0.05 -15.93
C TRP A 100 -1.90 1.14 -15.04
N VAL A 101 -1.06 1.73 -14.17
CA VAL A 101 -1.51 2.78 -13.25
C VAL A 101 -2.26 3.87 -14.04
N TRP A 102 -3.52 4.08 -13.69
CA TRP A 102 -4.28 5.24 -14.10
C TRP A 102 -4.44 6.07 -12.83
N GLU A 103 -4.00 7.32 -12.89
CA GLU A 103 -4.21 8.40 -11.92
C GLU A 103 -4.75 7.98 -10.54
N MET A 104 -3.87 7.87 -9.55
CA MET A 104 -4.20 7.53 -8.15
C MET A 104 -3.90 8.71 -7.23
N ARG A 105 -4.93 9.37 -6.69
CA ARG A 105 -4.76 10.53 -5.82
C ARG A 105 -5.00 10.16 -4.36
N PRO A 106 -4.07 10.46 -3.44
CA PRO A 106 -4.32 10.32 -2.02
C PRO A 106 -5.24 11.45 -1.52
N HIS A 107 -6.13 11.10 -0.58
CA HIS A 107 -6.97 12.05 0.12
C HIS A 107 -6.98 11.70 1.61
N VAL A 108 -6.66 12.68 2.45
CA VAL A 108 -6.77 12.52 3.90
C VAL A 108 -8.24 12.45 4.28
N TYR A 109 -8.62 11.33 4.89
CA TYR A 109 -9.98 11.10 5.36
C TYR A 109 -10.12 11.51 6.83
N ASN A 110 -9.13 11.16 7.67
CA ASN A 110 -9.04 11.58 9.08
C ASN A 110 -7.59 11.58 9.58
N GLU A 111 -7.37 11.85 10.86
CA GLU A 111 -6.04 11.92 11.51
C GLU A 111 -5.25 10.59 11.50
N GLU A 112 -5.89 9.47 11.14
CA GLU A 112 -5.30 8.13 11.14
C GLU A 112 -5.30 7.45 9.76
N ASN A 113 -6.05 7.97 8.78
CA ASN A 113 -6.35 7.23 7.56
C ASN A 113 -6.34 8.12 6.32
N ILE A 114 -5.76 7.57 5.26
CA ILE A 114 -5.80 8.08 3.88
C ILE A 114 -6.70 7.15 3.07
N CYS A 115 -7.44 7.74 2.14
CA CYS A 115 -8.10 7.02 1.07
C CYS A 115 -7.45 7.38 -0.27
N TRP A 116 -7.62 6.51 -1.25
CA TRP A 116 -7.06 6.69 -2.59
C TRP A 116 -8.18 6.67 -3.61
N ILE A 117 -8.19 7.65 -4.51
CA ILE A 117 -9.15 7.71 -5.62
C ILE A 117 -8.41 7.53 -6.93
N GLY A 118 -8.87 6.62 -7.77
CA GLY A 118 -8.36 6.45 -9.11
C GLY A 118 -9.25 5.55 -9.96
N TYR A 119 -8.64 4.73 -10.81
CA TYR A 119 -9.37 3.82 -11.69
C TYR A 119 -8.80 2.42 -11.60
N ASP A 120 -9.70 1.43 -11.64
CA ASP A 120 -9.29 0.04 -11.60
C ASP A 120 -9.00 -0.56 -12.98
N TYR A 121 -8.70 -1.85 -13.02
CA TYR A 121 -8.33 -2.56 -14.26
C TYR A 121 -9.42 -2.54 -15.34
N SER A 122 -10.69 -2.29 -15.00
CA SER A 122 -11.76 -2.09 -16.00
C SER A 122 -12.04 -0.62 -16.28
N LYS A 123 -11.16 0.28 -15.85
CA LYS A 123 -11.26 1.73 -16.00
C LYS A 123 -12.48 2.33 -15.28
N SER A 124 -12.95 1.68 -14.22
CA SER A 124 -14.03 2.20 -13.38
C SER A 124 -13.44 3.05 -12.27
N LYS A 125 -14.02 4.24 -12.04
CA LYS A 125 -13.64 5.12 -10.93
C LYS A 125 -13.81 4.37 -9.61
N THR A 126 -12.75 4.34 -8.81
CA THR A 126 -12.67 3.53 -7.59
C THR A 126 -12.06 4.34 -6.45
N LEU A 127 -12.64 4.20 -5.26
CA LEU A 127 -12.04 4.65 -4.01
C LEU A 127 -11.60 3.44 -3.19
N SER A 128 -10.38 3.44 -2.66
CA SER A 128 -9.87 2.40 -1.76
C SER A 128 -9.33 2.99 -0.47
N PHE A 129 -9.58 2.33 0.65
CA PHE A 129 -9.08 2.75 1.95
C PHE A 129 -8.88 1.56 2.89
N PHE A 130 -8.01 1.73 3.87
CA PHE A 130 -7.80 0.77 4.95
C PHE A 130 -8.51 1.28 6.20
N SER A 131 -9.26 0.43 6.88
CA SER A 131 -9.89 0.79 8.15
C SER A 131 -10.10 -0.44 9.02
N TYR A 132 -9.74 -0.35 10.30
CA TYR A 132 -9.87 -1.45 11.27
C TYR A 132 -9.28 -2.81 10.82
N GLY A 133 -8.19 -2.79 10.05
CA GLY A 133 -7.60 -4.03 9.54
C GLY A 133 -8.17 -4.51 8.20
N THR A 134 -9.14 -3.80 7.64
CA THR A 134 -9.88 -4.21 6.44
C THR A 134 -9.57 -3.29 5.27
N ASN A 135 -9.29 -3.87 4.11
CA ASN A 135 -9.26 -3.14 2.85
C ASN A 135 -10.68 -3.03 2.33
N ILE A 136 -11.07 -1.82 1.96
CA ILE A 136 -12.38 -1.52 1.39
C ILE A 136 -12.16 -0.91 0.01
N GLU A 137 -12.80 -1.48 -1.00
CA GLU A 137 -12.80 -0.99 -2.38
C GLU A 137 -14.24 -0.61 -2.77
N LEU A 138 -14.45 0.66 -3.14
CA LEU A 138 -15.71 1.18 -3.66
C LEU A 138 -15.55 1.47 -5.15
N ARG A 139 -16.09 0.59 -5.98
CA ARG A 139 -16.09 0.74 -7.44
C ARG A 139 -17.38 1.40 -7.91
N LEU A 140 -17.30 2.51 -8.63
CA LEU A 140 -18.46 3.11 -9.30
C LEU A 140 -18.89 2.23 -10.48
N LEU A 141 -20.15 1.79 -10.47
CA LEU A 141 -20.77 0.99 -11.53
C LEU A 141 -21.67 1.83 -12.42
N GLU A 142 -22.48 2.71 -11.81
CA GLU A 142 -23.43 3.58 -12.50
C GLU A 142 -23.48 4.96 -11.84
N GLY A 143 -23.87 5.97 -12.61
CA GLY A 143 -23.96 7.35 -12.15
C GLY A 143 -22.62 8.09 -12.18
N ASN A 144 -22.53 9.18 -11.43
CA ASN A 144 -21.32 10.00 -11.33
C ASN A 144 -21.24 10.60 -9.93
N LEU A 145 -20.07 10.50 -9.29
CA LEU A 145 -19.77 11.13 -8.02
C LEU A 145 -18.46 11.91 -8.14
N LYS A 146 -18.46 13.14 -7.61
CA LYS A 146 -17.23 13.92 -7.44
C LYS A 146 -16.33 13.27 -6.39
N ASP A 147 -15.05 13.63 -6.39
CA ASP A 147 -14.07 13.07 -5.44
C ASP A 147 -14.48 13.37 -4.00
N GLU A 148 -15.00 14.58 -3.73
CA GLU A 148 -15.48 14.98 -2.42
C GLU A 148 -16.66 14.11 -1.94
N GLU A 149 -17.56 13.73 -2.86
CA GLU A 149 -18.71 12.91 -2.54
C GLU A 149 -18.33 11.44 -2.26
N LEU A 150 -17.28 10.94 -2.92
CA LEU A 150 -16.70 9.63 -2.61
C LEU A 150 -16.03 9.64 -1.23
N ILE A 151 -15.31 10.71 -0.91
CA ILE A 151 -14.66 10.90 0.40
C ILE A 151 -15.72 11.00 1.50
N ASP A 152 -16.82 11.71 1.25
CA ASP A 152 -17.92 11.80 2.21
C ASP A 152 -18.59 10.44 2.43
N LEU A 153 -18.82 9.66 1.37
CA LEU A 153 -19.30 8.27 1.51
C LEU A 153 -18.33 7.40 2.33
N CYS A 154 -17.01 7.52 2.08
CA CYS A 154 -15.98 6.79 2.82
C CYS A 154 -16.06 7.05 4.33
N LYS A 155 -16.33 8.31 4.75
CA LYS A 155 -16.45 8.69 6.17
C LYS A 155 -17.60 8.01 6.90
N LEU A 156 -18.61 7.54 6.18
CA LEU A 156 -19.79 6.92 6.77
C LEU A 156 -19.52 5.47 7.20
N PHE A 157 -18.44 4.84 6.73
CA PHE A 157 -18.13 3.46 7.07
C PHE A 157 -17.69 3.30 8.52
N SER A 158 -18.34 2.40 9.24
CA SER A 158 -17.99 2.03 10.61
C SER A 158 -18.14 0.52 10.83
N PRO A 159 -17.37 -0.07 11.77
CA PRO A 159 -17.52 -1.47 12.14
C PRO A 159 -18.93 -1.78 12.62
N ILE A 160 -19.46 -2.95 12.24
CA ILE A 160 -20.70 -3.45 12.85
C ILE A 160 -20.46 -3.91 14.30
N SER A 161 -21.54 -4.04 15.08
CA SER A 161 -21.45 -4.36 16.52
C SER A 161 -20.81 -5.72 16.84
N SER A 162 -20.89 -6.70 15.94
CA SER A 162 -20.33 -8.05 16.12
C SER A 162 -18.83 -8.18 15.85
N THR A 163 -18.09 -7.07 15.74
CA THR A 163 -16.66 -7.04 15.34
C THR A 163 -15.66 -7.19 16.49
N ASN A 164 -16.11 -7.10 17.74
CA ASN A 164 -15.23 -7.03 18.92
C ASN A 164 -14.26 -8.20 19.06
N GLU A 165 -14.66 -9.41 18.67
CA GLU A 165 -13.80 -10.59 18.77
C GLU A 165 -12.63 -10.53 17.79
N ILE A 166 -12.84 -10.08 16.55
CA ILE A 166 -11.77 -9.96 15.55
C ILE A 166 -10.77 -8.88 15.95
N LEU A 167 -11.24 -7.76 16.49
CA LEU A 167 -10.38 -6.65 16.90
C LEU A 167 -9.39 -7.02 18.02
N LYS A 168 -9.69 -8.06 18.80
CA LYS A 168 -8.82 -8.59 19.87
C LYS A 168 -7.79 -9.61 19.35
N LYS A 169 -8.02 -10.20 18.17
CA LYS A 169 -7.11 -11.20 17.60
C LYS A 169 -5.81 -10.57 17.14
N ASN A 170 -4.72 -11.32 17.26
CA ASN A 170 -3.46 -10.91 16.65
C ASN A 170 -3.56 -11.05 15.12
N PHE A 171 -2.77 -10.27 14.38
CA PHE A 171 -2.83 -10.33 12.91
C PHE A 171 -2.43 -11.71 12.37
N PHE A 172 -1.53 -12.40 13.06
CA PHE A 172 -1.11 -13.75 12.71
C PHE A 172 -2.28 -14.75 12.68
N GLU A 173 -3.19 -14.71 13.66
CA GLU A 173 -4.40 -15.52 13.72
C GLU A 173 -5.37 -15.16 12.59
N LEU A 174 -5.33 -13.91 12.12
CA LEU A 174 -6.18 -13.40 11.04
C LEU A 174 -5.58 -13.62 9.66
N SER A 175 -4.28 -13.85 9.52
CA SER A 175 -3.65 -14.14 8.24
C SER A 175 -4.04 -15.54 7.73
N TYR A 176 -4.66 -15.58 6.54
CA TYR A 176 -4.83 -16.78 5.71
C TYR A 176 -3.55 -17.60 5.58
N TRP A 177 -2.41 -16.98 5.28
CA TRP A 177 -1.13 -17.67 5.06
C TRP A 177 -0.59 -18.31 6.34
N SER A 178 -0.90 -17.70 7.48
CA SER A 178 -0.58 -18.24 8.79
C SER A 178 -1.48 -19.42 9.17
N ARG A 179 -2.76 -19.39 8.76
CA ARG A 179 -3.71 -20.51 8.94
C ARG A 179 -3.49 -21.67 7.96
N TYR A 180 -3.04 -21.38 6.74
CA TYR A 180 -2.79 -22.36 5.66
C TYR A 180 -1.32 -22.39 5.26
N SER A 181 -0.58 -23.14 6.03
CA SER A 181 0.88 -23.14 6.02
C SER A 181 1.50 -23.68 4.71
N ASN A 182 0.75 -24.46 3.93
CA ASN A 182 1.11 -24.91 2.57
C ASN A 182 1.27 -23.75 1.57
N CYS A 183 0.57 -22.62 1.77
CA CYS A 183 0.78 -21.43 0.94
C CYS A 183 2.18 -20.83 1.13
N ILE A 184 2.65 -20.73 2.38
CA ILE A 184 3.98 -20.22 2.72
C ILE A 184 5.08 -21.08 2.07
N GLU A 185 4.91 -22.40 2.11
CA GLU A 185 5.83 -23.36 1.46
C GLU A 185 5.79 -23.19 -0.07
N ASN A 186 4.60 -23.09 -0.66
CA ASN A 186 4.41 -22.85 -2.09
C ASN A 186 5.00 -21.50 -2.54
N ALA A 187 4.98 -20.47 -1.68
CA ALA A 187 5.61 -19.17 -1.95
C ALA A 187 7.11 -19.16 -1.68
N CYS A 188 7.68 -20.26 -1.21
CA CYS A 188 9.08 -20.35 -0.80
C CYS A 188 9.44 -19.32 0.29
N ILE A 189 8.50 -19.01 1.19
CA ILE A 189 8.73 -18.12 2.33
C ILE A 189 9.32 -18.95 3.47
N ASN A 190 10.51 -18.58 3.96
CA ASN A 190 11.15 -19.28 5.08
C ASN A 190 10.45 -18.93 6.40
N ARG A 191 9.79 -19.92 7.02
CA ARG A 191 9.09 -19.76 8.31
C ARG A 191 9.99 -19.38 9.49
N ASN A 192 11.27 -19.72 9.43
CA ASN A 192 12.22 -19.38 10.48
C ASN A 192 12.66 -17.91 10.41
N GLU A 193 12.47 -17.26 9.25
CA GLU A 193 12.88 -15.88 8.99
C GLU A 193 11.69 -14.92 8.95
N TYR A 194 10.55 -15.33 8.34
CA TYR A 194 9.37 -14.49 8.25
C TYR A 194 8.64 -14.40 9.59
N LYS A 195 8.59 -13.19 10.14
CA LYS A 195 7.83 -12.86 11.35
C LYS A 195 6.69 -11.91 10.97
N PRO A 196 5.45 -12.39 10.81
CA PRO A 196 4.34 -11.53 10.51
C PRO A 196 4.10 -10.53 11.66
N PRO A 197 3.49 -9.36 11.36
CA PRO A 197 3.13 -8.36 12.36
C PRO A 197 2.30 -8.98 13.50
N SER A 198 2.62 -8.62 14.75
CA SER A 198 1.98 -9.24 15.92
C SER A 198 0.57 -8.74 16.22
N SER A 199 0.08 -7.69 15.56
CA SER A 199 -1.31 -7.22 15.68
C SER A 199 -1.75 -6.45 14.43
N LEU A 200 -3.06 -6.35 14.21
CA LEU A 200 -3.63 -5.47 13.17
C LEU A 200 -3.25 -4.00 13.41
N TRP A 201 -3.02 -3.63 14.66
CA TRP A 201 -2.60 -2.29 15.06
C TRP A 201 -1.11 -2.05 14.74
N ASN A 202 -0.30 -3.10 14.69
CA ASN A 202 1.13 -3.05 14.31
C ASN A 202 1.35 -3.02 12.79
N LEU A 203 0.31 -3.25 11.98
CA LEU A 203 0.32 -2.95 10.54
C LEU A 203 0.29 -1.46 10.24
N ARG A 204 -0.05 -0.63 11.23
CA ARG A 204 -0.04 0.82 11.12
C ARG A 204 1.41 1.34 11.23
N TRP A 205 2.27 1.00 10.28
CA TRP A 205 3.59 1.62 10.18
C TRP A 205 3.43 3.11 9.80
N PRO A 206 3.97 4.02 10.62
CA PRO A 206 3.14 4.88 11.46
C PRO A 206 2.08 5.62 10.62
N LEU A 207 0.82 5.19 10.75
CA LEU A 207 -0.35 5.88 10.19
C LEU A 207 -0.99 6.86 11.17
N HIS A 208 -0.47 6.94 12.40
CA HIS A 208 -0.97 7.86 13.42
C HIS A 208 -0.27 9.21 13.28
N ASN A 209 -1.01 10.29 13.57
CA ASN A 209 -0.58 11.69 13.51
C ASN A 209 -0.61 12.31 12.10
N ILE A 210 -1.58 12.00 11.23
CA ILE A 210 -1.76 12.79 10.01
C ILE A 210 -2.21 14.20 10.41
N LEU A 211 -1.30 15.17 10.28
CA LEU A 211 -1.61 16.58 10.57
C LEU A 211 -2.51 17.17 9.50
N ARG A 212 -2.21 16.91 8.22
CA ARG A 212 -3.00 17.34 7.06
C ARG A 212 -2.52 16.70 5.76
N GLY A 213 -3.41 16.68 4.77
CA GLY A 213 -3.07 16.50 3.36
C GLY A 213 -3.40 17.77 2.58
N SER A 214 -2.60 18.09 1.57
CA SER A 214 -2.83 19.26 0.72
C SER A 214 -2.24 19.04 -0.68
N LYS A 215 -2.48 20.00 -1.59
CA LYS A 215 -1.59 20.14 -2.74
C LYS A 215 -0.15 20.35 -2.26
N SER A 216 0.80 19.89 -3.06
CA SER A 216 2.22 20.13 -2.75
C SER A 216 2.51 21.63 -2.85
N ASP A 217 2.56 22.30 -1.70
CA ASP A 217 2.89 23.73 -1.60
C ASP A 217 4.41 23.97 -1.58
N HIS A 218 5.20 22.91 -1.45
CA HIS A 218 6.62 23.01 -1.15
C HIS A 218 7.51 22.81 -2.35
N ASN A 219 8.30 23.85 -2.60
CA ASN A 219 9.60 23.78 -3.23
C ASN A 219 10.56 23.11 -2.23
N LEU A 220 10.46 21.79 -2.02
CA LEU A 220 11.44 21.07 -1.21
C LEU A 220 12.78 21.24 -1.90
N GLY A 221 13.66 22.09 -1.34
CA GLY A 221 14.92 22.46 -1.98
C GLY A 221 15.71 21.26 -2.46
N TYR A 222 15.63 20.15 -1.73
CA TYR A 222 16.25 18.88 -2.08
C TYR A 222 15.73 18.25 -3.40
N LEU A 223 14.43 18.34 -3.70
CA LEU A 223 13.86 17.81 -4.95
C LEU A 223 14.43 18.51 -6.19
N ASN A 224 14.76 19.81 -6.09
CA ASN A 224 15.33 20.57 -7.20
C ASN A 224 16.75 20.12 -7.59
N HIS A 225 17.42 19.39 -6.71
CA HIS A 225 18.74 18.81 -6.94
C HIS A 225 18.67 17.36 -7.45
N LEU A 226 17.47 16.80 -7.56
CA LEU A 226 17.25 15.50 -8.18
C LEU A 226 16.87 15.70 -9.65
N ASN A 227 17.50 14.94 -10.53
CA ASN A 227 17.15 14.91 -11.94
C ASN A 227 15.91 14.03 -12.15
N LEU A 228 14.77 14.49 -11.64
CA LEU A 228 13.49 13.78 -11.67
C LEU A 228 12.55 14.38 -12.73
N ASP A 229 12.07 13.52 -13.63
CA ASP A 229 11.00 13.86 -14.58
C ASP A 229 9.60 13.80 -13.92
N PHE A 230 9.50 14.05 -12.62
CA PHE A 230 8.27 13.97 -11.83
C PHE A 230 7.90 15.33 -11.26
N ILE A 231 6.60 15.61 -11.15
CA ILE A 231 6.04 16.80 -10.51
C ILE A 231 5.28 16.36 -9.25
N PRO A 232 5.56 16.99 -8.09
CA PRO A 232 4.73 16.83 -6.91
C PRO A 232 3.28 17.21 -7.18
N ASP A 233 2.35 16.32 -6.85
CA ASP A 233 0.91 16.55 -7.01
C ASP A 233 0.25 16.81 -5.65
N SER A 234 0.52 15.93 -4.71
CA SER A 234 -0.08 15.95 -3.38
C SER A 234 0.96 15.68 -2.30
N GLN A 235 0.70 16.22 -1.11
CA GLN A 235 1.51 16.02 0.08
C GLN A 235 0.66 15.57 1.26
N ILE A 236 1.24 14.71 2.09
CA ILE A 236 0.70 14.29 3.38
C ILE A 236 1.76 14.60 4.42
N ILE A 237 1.35 15.27 5.50
CA ILE A 237 2.22 15.67 6.59
C ILE A 237 1.83 14.89 7.84
N TYR A 238 2.80 14.23 8.46
CA TYR A 238 2.65 13.47 9.69
C TYR A 238 3.38 14.16 10.85
N GLY A 239 2.89 13.95 12.07
CA GLY A 239 3.33 14.58 13.31
C GLY A 239 2.27 15.52 13.87
N ASN A 240 2.71 16.54 14.59
CA ASN A 240 1.82 17.55 15.16
C ASN A 240 2.29 18.96 14.78
N LYS A 241 1.56 19.99 15.22
CA LYS A 241 1.87 21.40 14.88
C LYS A 241 3.24 21.85 15.38
N ASP A 242 3.74 21.25 16.45
CA ASP A 242 4.99 21.62 17.10
C ASP A 242 6.19 20.83 16.54
N GLN A 243 5.94 19.63 16.00
CA GLN A 243 6.97 18.75 15.45
C GLN A 243 6.43 17.95 14.27
N ILE A 244 6.88 18.31 13.07
CA ILE A 244 6.67 17.49 11.87
C ILE A 244 7.59 16.28 11.93
N GLU A 245 7.00 15.09 11.81
CA GLU A 245 7.72 13.82 11.89
C GLU A 245 8.09 13.31 10.50
N GLU A 246 7.16 13.42 9.55
CA GLU A 246 7.33 13.00 8.18
C GLU A 246 6.55 13.90 7.22
N THR A 247 7.11 14.16 6.05
CA THR A 247 6.37 14.69 4.89
C THR A 247 6.50 13.71 3.74
N GLN A 248 5.36 13.25 3.23
CA GLN A 248 5.27 12.35 2.09
C GLN A 248 4.69 13.10 0.91
N LEU A 249 5.39 13.06 -0.23
CA LEU A 249 4.90 13.54 -1.50
C LEU A 249 4.52 12.38 -2.40
N VAL A 250 3.43 12.58 -3.15
CA VAL A 250 3.06 11.76 -4.30
C VAL A 250 3.33 12.60 -5.55
N MET A 251 4.10 12.04 -6.46
CA MET A 251 4.56 12.71 -7.67
C MET A 251 4.23 11.88 -8.91
N PHE A 252 3.96 12.56 -10.02
CA PHE A 252 3.64 11.94 -11.31
C PHE A 252 4.58 12.44 -12.41
N PRO A 253 4.77 11.67 -13.49
CA PRO A 253 5.58 12.09 -14.62
C PRO A 253 5.15 13.44 -15.23
N GLN A 254 6.11 14.31 -15.52
CA GLN A 254 5.93 15.61 -16.17
C GLN A 254 5.23 15.52 -17.52
N ASN A 255 5.41 14.40 -18.22
CA ASN A 255 4.78 14.15 -19.52
C ASN A 255 3.26 13.87 -19.44
N GLY A 256 2.67 13.94 -18.24
CA GLY A 256 1.24 13.74 -17.99
C GLY A 256 0.79 12.27 -17.99
N LYS A 257 1.68 11.32 -18.28
CA LYS A 257 1.38 9.89 -18.18
C LYS A 257 1.39 9.49 -16.71
N LYS A 258 0.20 9.32 -16.13
CA LYS A 258 0.04 8.90 -14.72
C LYS A 258 0.17 7.38 -14.54
N ASN A 259 0.96 6.74 -15.40
CA ASN A 259 1.23 5.31 -15.37
C ASN A 259 2.42 4.91 -14.49
N GLN A 260 3.03 5.90 -13.85
CA GLN A 260 4.08 5.73 -12.85
C GLN A 260 3.78 6.68 -11.70
N ILE A 261 4.11 6.24 -10.49
CA ILE A 261 4.02 7.04 -9.28
C ILE A 261 5.39 7.06 -8.65
N ALA A 262 5.82 8.24 -8.22
CA ALA A 262 6.99 8.41 -7.39
C ALA A 262 6.56 8.89 -6.01
N TRP A 263 7.12 8.28 -4.98
CA TRP A 263 6.93 8.69 -3.60
C TRP A 263 8.23 9.27 -3.08
N PHE A 264 8.15 10.47 -2.52
CA PHE A 264 9.28 11.13 -1.89
C PHE A 264 8.93 11.45 -0.44
N ARG A 265 9.65 10.82 0.49
CA ARG A 265 9.39 10.92 1.92
C ARG A 265 10.57 11.60 2.60
N VAL A 266 10.27 12.57 3.45
CA VAL A 266 11.22 13.31 4.27
C VAL A 266 10.91 13.00 5.72
N PHE A 267 11.82 12.35 6.41
CA PHE A 267 11.70 12.00 7.83
C PHE A 267 12.56 12.94 8.65
N ASN A 268 11.97 13.58 9.65
CA ASN A 268 12.73 14.36 10.63
C ASN A 268 13.52 13.39 11.51
N LYS A 269 14.85 13.53 11.56
CA LYS A 269 15.69 12.60 12.34
C LYS A 269 15.45 12.67 13.85
N ALA A 270 14.99 13.81 14.35
CA ALA A 270 14.71 13.99 15.77
C ALA A 270 13.53 13.11 16.22
N SER A 271 12.55 12.87 15.35
CA SER A 271 11.38 12.01 15.61
C SER A 271 11.51 10.61 15.04
N PHE A 272 12.28 10.46 13.94
CA PHE A 272 12.58 9.17 13.33
C PHE A 272 14.05 8.81 13.61
N PRO A 273 14.38 8.32 14.83
CA PRO A 273 15.73 7.91 15.11
C PRO A 273 16.04 6.72 14.20
N ILE A 274 16.88 6.95 13.19
CA ILE A 274 17.58 5.88 12.49
C ILE A 274 18.50 5.25 13.54
N LYS A 275 17.95 4.33 14.34
CA LYS A 275 18.77 3.44 15.14
C LYS A 275 19.60 2.68 14.12
N LYS A 276 20.92 2.88 14.14
CA LYS A 276 21.85 2.00 13.47
C LYS A 276 21.41 0.58 13.86
N PRO A 277 20.93 -0.25 12.91
CA PRO A 277 20.44 -1.57 13.28
C PRO A 277 21.57 -2.25 14.05
N ALA A 278 21.24 -2.90 15.17
CA ALA A 278 22.23 -3.71 15.87
C ALA A 278 22.86 -4.62 14.82
N LEU A 279 24.19 -4.77 14.81
CA LEU A 279 24.92 -5.60 13.84
C LEU A 279 24.33 -7.02 13.71
N SER A 280 23.63 -7.50 14.75
CA SER A 280 22.90 -8.77 14.81
C SER A 280 21.52 -8.80 14.16
N ARG A 281 21.02 -7.69 13.59
CA ARG A 281 19.67 -7.56 13.00
C ARG A 281 19.64 -7.02 11.57
N LEU A 282 20.79 -6.76 10.98
CA LEU A 282 20.84 -6.66 9.52
C LEU A 282 20.65 -8.09 8.99
N PRO A 283 19.63 -8.37 8.15
CA PRO A 283 19.60 -9.64 7.46
C PRO A 283 20.93 -9.76 6.72
N THR A 284 21.66 -10.84 6.97
CA THR A 284 22.68 -11.30 6.03
C THR A 284 21.95 -11.45 4.69
N MET A 285 22.09 -10.46 3.81
CA MET A 285 21.45 -10.41 2.49
C MET A 285 22.08 -11.46 1.57
N ASN A 286 21.80 -12.72 1.89
CA ASN A 286 22.03 -13.91 1.10
C ASN A 286 20.90 -14.92 1.31
N SER A 287 19.72 -14.54 1.82
CA SER A 287 18.51 -15.39 1.84
C SER A 287 17.50 -14.85 0.82
N PHE A 288 17.50 -15.37 -0.42
CA PHE A 288 16.75 -16.53 -0.91
C PHE A 288 15.23 -16.51 -0.62
N SER A 289 14.48 -15.89 -1.52
CA SER A 289 13.41 -16.63 -2.20
C SER A 289 13.93 -16.86 -3.62
N GLY A 290 13.82 -18.08 -4.19
CA GLY A 290 14.39 -18.42 -5.50
C GLY A 290 13.82 -17.67 -6.72
N TYR A 291 13.14 -16.52 -6.50
CA TYR A 291 12.49 -15.69 -7.51
C TYR A 291 12.88 -14.20 -7.46
N SER A 292 13.75 -13.75 -6.53
CA SER A 292 14.07 -12.33 -6.39
C SER A 292 15.51 -12.05 -5.94
N ASN A 293 16.33 -11.48 -6.85
CA ASN A 293 17.70 -11.04 -6.57
C ASN A 293 17.70 -9.56 -6.18
N PHE A 294 17.56 -9.26 -4.90
CA PHE A 294 17.70 -7.87 -4.44
C PHE A 294 19.15 -7.42 -4.54
N ASN A 295 19.38 -6.27 -5.19
CA ASN A 295 20.68 -5.65 -5.32
C ASN A 295 20.71 -4.35 -4.51
N LEU A 296 21.78 -4.18 -3.74
CA LEU A 296 22.09 -2.92 -3.05
C LEU A 296 23.17 -2.19 -3.83
N THR A 297 22.82 -1.05 -4.42
CA THR A 297 23.78 -0.13 -5.04
C THR A 297 24.06 1.01 -4.08
N VAL A 298 25.33 1.37 -3.91
CA VAL A 298 25.75 2.49 -3.05
C VAL A 298 26.38 3.56 -3.92
N LEU A 299 25.85 4.79 -3.86
CA LEU A 299 26.43 5.96 -4.51
C LEU A 299 27.09 6.82 -3.44
N ASN A 300 28.37 7.13 -3.64
CA ASN A 300 29.08 8.04 -2.75
C ASN A 300 28.70 9.47 -3.14
N SER A 301 28.10 10.20 -2.20
CA SER A 301 27.85 11.63 -2.42
C SER A 301 29.16 12.39 -2.24
N LYS A 302 29.39 13.36 -3.13
CA LYS A 302 30.44 14.37 -2.96
C LYS A 302 29.88 15.72 -2.49
N SER A 303 28.55 15.84 -2.49
CA SER A 303 27.85 17.04 -2.07
C SER A 303 27.96 17.26 -0.57
N SER A 304 28.23 18.50 -0.15
CA SER A 304 28.18 18.92 1.26
C SER A 304 26.77 18.85 1.88
N TRP A 305 25.75 18.61 1.05
CA TRP A 305 24.35 18.57 1.44
C TRP A 305 23.91 17.20 1.96
N ILE A 306 24.65 16.14 1.64
CA ILE A 306 24.35 14.77 2.10
C ILE A 306 25.44 14.37 3.10
N SER A 307 25.04 13.93 4.30
CA SER A 307 25.98 13.44 5.31
C SER A 307 26.18 11.92 5.24
N SER A 308 25.64 11.29 4.19
CA SER A 308 25.62 9.85 3.94
C SER A 308 25.93 9.50 2.50
N ASN A 309 26.12 8.20 2.24
CA ASN A 309 25.94 7.65 0.91
C ASN A 309 24.45 7.56 0.55
N ILE A 310 24.16 7.38 -0.73
CA ILE A 310 22.81 7.06 -1.22
C ILE A 310 22.74 5.54 -1.40
N TYR A 311 21.79 4.91 -0.74
CA TYR A 311 21.58 3.46 -0.74
C TYR A 311 20.37 3.14 -1.62
N ILE A 312 20.59 2.43 -2.73
CA ILE A 312 19.54 2.04 -3.66
C ILE A 312 19.29 0.54 -3.54
N ALA A 313 18.10 0.16 -3.10
CA ALA A 313 17.60 -1.20 -3.13
C ALA A 313 16.80 -1.44 -4.42
N SER A 314 17.13 -2.51 -5.12
CA SER A 314 16.53 -2.87 -6.41
C SER A 314 16.13 -4.33 -6.44
N PHE A 315 14.95 -4.64 -6.96
CA PHE A 315 14.48 -6.03 -7.09
C PHE A 315 15.30 -6.86 -8.10
N ASN A 316 15.89 -6.21 -9.10
CA ASN A 316 16.91 -6.79 -9.98
C ASN A 316 17.75 -5.66 -10.62
N ASN A 317 18.79 -6.02 -11.39
CA ASN A 317 19.70 -5.06 -12.03
C ASN A 317 19.20 -4.45 -13.33
N CYS A 318 18.12 -4.97 -13.92
CA CYS A 318 17.63 -4.57 -15.24
C CYS A 318 16.41 -3.64 -15.14
N PHE A 319 15.43 -4.01 -14.32
CA PHE A 319 14.14 -3.34 -14.18
C PHE A 319 13.63 -3.52 -12.76
N GLY A 320 13.17 -2.46 -12.12
CA GLY A 320 12.51 -2.63 -10.83
C GLY A 320 11.55 -1.50 -10.52
N PRO A 321 10.75 -1.67 -9.44
CA PRO A 321 10.73 -0.60 -8.48
C PRO A 321 12.13 -0.43 -7.89
N HIS A 322 12.54 0.81 -7.67
CA HIS A 322 13.80 1.17 -7.04
C HIS A 322 13.52 2.09 -5.86
N ASP A 323 14.13 1.76 -4.72
CA ASP A 323 14.01 2.52 -3.49
C ASP A 323 15.38 3.09 -3.12
N ALA A 324 15.49 4.40 -3.00
CA ALA A 324 16.70 5.09 -2.57
C ALA A 324 16.51 5.71 -1.18
N LEU A 325 17.43 5.42 -0.26
CA LEU A 325 17.50 5.98 1.08
C LEU A 325 18.81 6.75 1.27
N TRP A 326 18.74 7.97 1.79
CA TRP A 326 19.91 8.79 2.17
C TRP A 326 19.53 9.79 3.26
N TRP A 327 20.49 10.55 3.79
CA TRP A 327 20.21 11.55 4.82
C TRP A 327 21.21 12.70 4.86
N ASP A 328 20.76 13.85 5.37
CA ASP A 328 21.59 15.03 5.68
C ASP A 328 21.76 15.18 7.20
N ASN A 329 22.05 16.37 7.72
CA ASN A 329 22.20 16.57 9.16
C ASN A 329 20.87 16.57 9.94
N GLU A 330 19.76 16.90 9.29
CA GLU A 330 18.46 17.14 9.91
C GLU A 330 17.43 16.06 9.55
N ASN A 331 17.47 15.56 8.31
CA ASN A 331 16.44 14.72 7.72
C ASN A 331 17.00 13.45 7.08
N ALA A 332 16.16 12.43 7.01
CA ALA A 332 16.35 11.28 6.16
C ALA A 332 15.35 11.32 5.01
N TYR A 333 15.72 10.76 3.87
CA TYR A 333 14.98 10.85 2.63
C TYR A 333 14.80 9.48 2.01
N LEU A 334 13.59 9.18 1.57
CA LEU A 334 13.26 7.96 0.84
C LEU A 334 12.58 8.32 -0.47
N LEU A 335 13.19 7.96 -1.60
CA LEU A 335 12.58 8.05 -2.92
C LEU A 335 12.24 6.64 -3.41
N GLN A 336 10.98 6.42 -3.75
CA GLN A 336 10.49 5.16 -4.29
C GLN A 336 9.85 5.42 -5.64
N LEU A 337 10.26 4.71 -6.68
CA LEU A 337 9.61 4.74 -7.99
C LEU A 337 8.87 3.43 -8.22
N SER A 338 7.60 3.52 -8.59
CA SER A 338 6.82 2.36 -9.01
C SER A 338 7.49 1.66 -10.20
N ALA A 339 7.36 0.34 -10.29
CA ALA A 339 7.92 -0.44 -11.38
C ALA A 339 7.46 0.06 -12.77
N SER A 340 8.38 0.17 -13.72
CA SER A 340 8.04 0.41 -15.12
C SER A 340 9.04 -0.27 -16.06
N ALA A 341 8.60 -0.56 -17.28
CA ALA A 341 9.45 -1.20 -18.30
C ALA A 341 10.69 -0.37 -18.70
N TYR A 342 10.76 0.90 -18.28
CA TYR A 342 11.85 1.83 -18.63
C TYR A 342 12.68 2.28 -17.40
N ASN A 343 12.39 1.76 -16.21
CA ASN A 343 13.11 2.13 -15.00
C ASN A 343 14.27 1.15 -14.75
N SER A 344 15.43 1.43 -15.37
CA SER A 344 16.67 0.68 -15.12
C SER A 344 17.43 1.27 -13.94
N ILE A 345 18.31 0.47 -13.33
CA ILE A 345 19.18 0.96 -12.26
C ILE A 345 20.06 2.13 -12.70
N GLU A 346 20.53 2.15 -13.96
CA GLU A 346 21.35 3.25 -14.49
C GLU A 346 20.54 4.54 -14.66
N TYR A 347 19.28 4.43 -15.11
CA TYR A 347 18.36 5.57 -15.11
C TYR A 347 18.16 6.10 -13.69
N PHE A 348 17.94 5.21 -12.73
CA PHE A 348 17.70 5.60 -11.34
C PHE A 348 18.93 6.21 -10.66
N LYS A 349 20.14 5.74 -10.96
CA LYS A 349 21.39 6.42 -10.55
C LYS A 349 21.49 7.83 -11.14
N GLY A 350 21.04 8.00 -12.39
CA GLY A 350 20.98 9.28 -13.09
C GLY A 350 20.14 10.34 -12.38
N VAL A 351 19.16 9.94 -11.56
CA VAL A 351 18.39 10.87 -10.69
C VAL A 351 19.30 11.63 -9.73
N PHE A 352 20.39 11.00 -9.27
CA PHE A 352 21.30 11.54 -8.26
C PHE A 352 22.57 12.16 -8.87
N CYS A 353 22.67 12.30 -10.20
CA CYS A 353 23.91 12.74 -10.85
C CYS A 353 24.43 14.08 -10.31
N GLN A 354 23.54 15.05 -10.07
CA GLN A 354 23.90 16.37 -9.53
C GLN A 354 24.41 16.33 -8.08
N LEU A 355 24.16 15.23 -7.36
CA LEU A 355 24.61 15.02 -5.97
C LEU A 355 25.93 14.23 -5.89
N MET A 356 26.40 13.70 -7.02
CA MET A 356 27.63 12.91 -7.16
C MET A 356 28.79 13.72 -7.76
N ASP A 357 28.51 14.83 -8.43
CA ASP A 357 29.49 15.68 -9.09
C ASP A 357 29.69 16.99 -8.32
N ASP A 358 30.95 17.38 -8.10
CA ASP A 358 31.30 18.72 -7.62
C ASP A 358 31.12 19.69 -8.79
N LYS A 359 30.04 20.49 -8.79
CA LYS A 359 29.96 21.67 -9.65
C LYS A 359 30.30 22.93 -8.88
#